data_AF-A0A2W2CE17-F1
#
_entry.id   AF-A0A2W2CE17-F1
#
_cell.length_a   1.000
_cell.length_b   1.000
_cell.length_c   1.000
_cell.angle_alpha   90.00
_cell.angle_beta   90.00
_cell.angle_gamma   90.00
#
_symmetry.space_group_name_H-M   'P 1'
#
loop_
_entity.id
_entity.type
_entity.pdbx_description
1 polymer ?
#
loop_
_entity_poly.entity_id
_entity_poly.type
_entity_poly.pdbx_seq_one_letter_code
_entity_poly.pdbx_strand_id
1 'polypeptide(L)' 'MTRAQWRKSTRSGDNNGACVEVADNLPGFVAVRYNKDPAGPALAFSPTA' A
#
# COMPACT_ATOMS: atom_id res chain seq x y z
N MET A 1 7.30 -11.21 10.04
CA MET A 1 6.41 -10.03 10.07
C MET A 1 7.13 -8.90 9.37
N THR A 2 6.64 -8.45 8.21
CA THR A 2 7.24 -7.33 7.47
C THR A 2 7.08 -6.05 8.30
N ARG A 3 8.14 -5.23 8.44
CA ARG A 3 8.09 -3.91 9.11
C ARG A 3 7.38 -2.85 8.25
N ALA A 4 6.38 -3.27 7.48
CA ALA A 4 5.65 -2.41 6.55
C ALA A 4 4.79 -1.42 7.35
N GLN A 5 5.10 -0.14 7.23
CA GLN A 5 4.27 0.93 7.78
C GLN A 5 3.28 1.36 6.70
N TRP A 6 2.03 0.92 6.86
CA TRP A 6 0.95 1.23 5.93
C TRP A 6 0.39 2.62 6.19
N ARG A 7 0.32 3.41 5.13
CA ARG A 7 -0.35 4.71 5.13
C ARG A 7 -1.38 4.74 4.01
N LYS A 8 -2.58 5.24 4.32
CA LYS A 8 -3.62 5.45 3.32
C LYS A 8 -3.15 6.47 2.29
N SER A 9 -3.28 6.17 1.00
CA SER A 9 -2.92 7.14 -0.04
C SER A 9 -3.92 8.29 -0.09
N THR A 10 -3.41 9.51 -0.30
CA THR A 10 -4.22 10.71 -0.54
C THR A 10 -4.88 10.74 -1.91
N ARG A 11 -4.50 9.81 -2.82
CA ARG A 11 -5.05 9.68 -4.18
C ARG A 11 -6.30 8.79 -4.26
N SER A 12 -6.66 8.10 -3.18
CA SER A 12 -7.98 7.46 -3.11
C SER A 12 -9.00 8.56 -2.85
N GLY A 13 -9.69 9.01 -3.91
CA GLY A 13 -10.90 9.84 -3.75
C GLY A 13 -12.01 9.11 -3.00
N ASP A 14 -13.23 9.63 -3.05
CA ASP A 14 -14.43 9.07 -2.42
C ASP A 14 -14.92 7.77 -3.09
N ASN A 15 -14.04 6.78 -3.18
CA ASN A 15 -14.31 5.49 -3.79
C ASN A 15 -15.02 4.57 -2.78
N ASN A 16 -16.08 5.05 -2.13
CA ASN A 16 -16.87 4.27 -1.16
C ASN A 16 -16.05 3.59 -0.03
N GLY A 17 -14.97 4.23 0.42
CA GLY A 17 -14.05 3.67 1.43
C GLY A 17 -13.12 2.55 0.92
N ALA A 18 -13.10 2.29 -0.38
CA ALA A 18 -12.15 1.42 -1.09
C ALA A 18 -10.82 2.18 -1.30
N CYS A 19 -10.08 2.38 -0.21
CA CYS A 19 -8.81 3.09 -0.25
C CYS A 19 -7.63 2.15 -0.51
N VAL A 20 -6.61 2.64 -1.22
CA VAL A 20 -5.31 1.96 -1.30
C VAL A 20 -4.40 2.41 -0.15
N GLU A 21 -3.61 1.47 0.35
CA GLU A 21 -2.57 1.72 1.34
C GLU A 21 -1.20 1.44 0.73
N VAL A 22 -0.24 2.28 1.08
CA VAL A 22 1.13 2.19 0.57
C VAL A 22 2.08 2.01 1.75
N ALA A 23 3.12 1.22 1.57
CA ALA A 23 4.24 1.11 2.49
C ALA A 23 5.54 1.36 1.72
N ASP A 24 6.08 2.56 1.89
CA ASP A 24 7.35 2.99 1.30
C ASP A 24 8.57 2.84 2.24
N ASN A 25 8.34 2.45 3.50
CA ASN A 25 9.37 2.18 4.51
C ASN A 25 10.14 0.85 4.30
N LEU A 26 9.92 0.16 3.18
CA LEU A 26 10.56 -1.13 2.91
C LEU A 26 11.82 -0.93 2.05
N PRO A 27 12.95 -1.56 2.40
CA PRO A 27 14.18 -1.39 1.63
C PRO A 27 14.04 -2.08 0.27
N GLY A 28 14.17 -1.30 -0.80
CA GLY A 28 14.25 -1.79 -2.18
C GLY A 28 12.92 -1.98 -2.92
N PHE A 29 11.77 -1.78 -2.26
CA PHE A 29 10.47 -1.85 -2.92
C PHE A 29 9.39 -1.07 -2.17
N VAL A 30 8.37 -0.63 -2.90
CA VAL A 30 7.16 -0.01 -2.36
C VAL A 30 6.03 -1.03 -2.45
N ALA A 31 5.39 -1.32 -1.33
CA ALA A 31 4.25 -2.23 -1.30
C ALA A 31 2.94 -1.45 -1.37
N VAL A 32 1.97 -1.96 -2.14
CA VAL A 32 0.62 -1.39 -2.28
C VAL A 32 -0.40 -2.48 -2.02
N ARG A 33 -1.36 -2.19 -1.15
CA ARG A 33 -2.47 -3.12 -0.85
C ARG A 33 -3.81 -2.40 -0.78
N TYR A 34 -4.86 -3.19 -0.69
CA TYR A 34 -6.22 -2.71 -0.54
C TYR A 34 -6.65 -2.64 0.93
N ASN A 35 -7.20 -1.51 1.37
CA ASN A 35 -7.59 -1.30 2.78
C ASN A 35 -8.69 -2.26 3.25
N LYS A 36 -9.60 -2.71 2.37
CA LYS A 36 -10.65 -3.67 2.79
C LYS A 36 -10.17 -5.12 2.77
N ASP A 37 -8.96 -5.39 2.27
CA ASP A 37 -8.37 -6.73 2.28
C ASP A 37 -6.90 -6.68 2.76
N PRO A 38 -6.66 -6.32 4.05
CA PRO A 38 -5.31 -6.08 4.57
C PRO A 38 -4.48 -7.37 4.70
N ALA A 39 -5.14 -8.53 4.73
CA ALA A 39 -4.52 -9.86 4.74
C ALA A 39 -4.31 -10.44 3.33
N GLY A 40 -4.82 -9.77 2.30
CA GLY A 40 -4.66 -10.16 0.91
C GLY A 40 -3.25 -9.93 0.36
N PRO A 41 -3.02 -10.36 -0.89
CA PRO A 41 -1.76 -10.11 -1.57
C PRO A 41 -1.51 -8.61 -1.78
N ALA A 42 -0.30 -8.17 -1.45
CA ALA A 42 0.17 -6.82 -1.74
C ALA A 42 1.01 -6.82 -3.04
N LEU A 43 0.82 -5.81 -3.88
CA LEU A 43 1.67 -5.56 -5.03
C LEU A 43 2.98 -4.92 -4.57
N ALA A 44 4.11 -5.31 -5.15
CA ALA A 44 5.43 -4.76 -4.85
C ALA A 44 6.03 -4.12 -6.09
N PHE A 45 6.45 -2.86 -5.97
CA PHE A 45 7.05 -2.07 -7.04
C PHE A 45 8.48 -1.70 -6.68
N SER A 46 9.37 -1.63 -7.67
CA SER A 46 10.67 -0.98 -7.47
C SER A 46 10.46 0.53 -7.28
N PRO A 47 11.21 1.19 -6.37
CA PRO A 47 11.09 2.63 -6.13
C PRO A 47 11.67 3.49 -7.28
N THR A 48 12.18 2.84 -8.34
CA THR A 48 12.63 3.50 -9.56
C THR A 48 11.47 3.52 -10.57
N ALA A 49 11.24 4.68 -11.19
CA ALA A 49 10.19 4.94 -12.16
C ALA A 49 10.69 4.81 -13.59
#